data_AF-A0A9C9ET09-F1
#
_entry.id   AF-A0A9C9ET09-F1
#
_cell.length_a   1.000
_cell.length_b   1.000
_cell.length_c   1.000
_cell.angle_alpha   90.00
_cell.angle_beta   90.00
_cell.angle_gamma   90.00
#
_symmetry.space_group_name_H-M   'P 1'
#
loop_
_entity.id
_entity.type
_entity.pdbx_description
1 polymer ?
#
loop_
_entity_poly.entity_id
_entity_poly.type
_entity_poly.pdbx_seq_one_letter_code
_entity_poly.pdbx_strand_id
1 'polypeptide(L)'
;MAVRTYEFELSTKGFADIIDVTDKVSALLKKSGLSDGLATVFVPGSTAGVTTVEFESGLVKDLKEAFERVAPSGITYAHDARWGDGNGFSHVRSSLLKTSLTIPFSDGSLI
;
A
#
# COMPACT_ATOMS: atom_id res chain seq x y z
N MET A 1 -25.73 -7.55 -8.15
CA MET A 1 -24.31 -7.13 -8.22
C MET A 1 -23.55 -7.97 -7.21
N ALA A 2 -22.56 -8.76 -7.62
CA ALA A 2 -21.81 -9.61 -6.71
C ALA A 2 -20.64 -8.82 -6.11
N VAL A 3 -20.43 -8.95 -4.79
CA VAL A 3 -19.25 -8.44 -4.09
C VAL A 3 -18.52 -9.62 -3.49
N ARG A 4 -17.21 -9.69 -3.69
CA ARG A 4 -16.34 -10.73 -3.12
C ARG A 4 -15.25 -10.04 -2.31
N THR A 5 -15.04 -10.51 -1.08
CA THR A 5 -14.00 -10.01 -0.19
C THR A 5 -13.01 -11.14 0.08
N TYR A 6 -11.72 -10.80 0.00
CA TYR A 6 -10.61 -11.70 0.29
C TYR A 6 -9.59 -10.95 1.14
N GLU A 7 -8.90 -11.68 1.99
CA GLU A 7 -7.88 -11.15 2.89
C GLU A 7 -6.61 -11.99 2.77
N PHE A 8 -5.46 -11.34 2.93
CA PHE A 8 -4.17 -12.01 3.06
C PHE A 8 -3.23 -11.15 3.91
N GLU A 9 -2.28 -11.80 4.57
CA GLU A 9 -1.31 -11.15 5.45
C GLU A 9 0.04 -10.92 4.76
N LEU A 10 0.76 -9.90 5.22
CA LEU A 10 2.11 -9.56 4.78
C LEU A 10 2.98 -9.28 6.01
N SER A 11 4.21 -9.78 5.98
CA SER A 11 5.24 -9.42 6.94
C SER A 11 6.14 -8.36 6.31
N THR A 12 6.31 -7.22 6.99
CA THR A 12 7.16 -6.11 6.52
C THR A 12 8.40 -5.99 7.38
N LYS A 13 9.46 -5.39 6.82
CA LYS A 13 10.69 -5.04 7.55
C LYS A 13 10.61 -3.66 8.23
N GLY A 14 9.47 -2.97 8.14
CA GLY A 14 9.31 -1.59 8.61
C GLY A 14 10.05 -0.56 7.74
N PHE A 15 10.01 0.71 8.13
CA PHE A 15 10.78 1.80 7.51
C PHE A 15 10.66 1.89 5.98
N ALA A 16 9.42 2.00 5.49
CA ALA A 16 9.08 2.04 4.07
C ALA A 16 9.53 0.79 3.28
N ASP A 17 9.33 -0.40 3.83
CA ASP A 17 9.40 -1.65 3.05
C ASP A 17 8.32 -1.66 1.95
N ILE A 18 8.73 -1.95 0.72
CA ILE A 18 7.85 -1.92 -0.47
C ILE A 18 7.74 -3.35 -0.97
N ILE A 19 6.52 -3.87 -1.00
CA ILE A 19 6.21 -5.25 -1.34
C ILE A 19 5.26 -5.24 -2.54
N ASP A 20 5.64 -5.92 -3.61
CA ASP A 20 4.75 -6.16 -4.74
C ASP A 20 3.68 -7.19 -4.36
N VAL A 21 2.42 -6.80 -4.53
CA VAL A 21 1.23 -7.64 -4.25
C VAL A 21 0.45 -7.99 -5.52
N THR A 22 0.94 -7.59 -6.70
CA THR A 22 0.24 -7.71 -7.99
C THR A 22 -0.21 -9.14 -8.27
N ASP A 23 0.68 -10.12 -8.07
CA ASP A 23 0.36 -11.54 -8.28
C ASP A 23 -0.67 -12.06 -7.29
N LYS A 24 -0.60 -11.63 -6.02
CA LYS A 24 -1.57 -12.02 -4.99
C LYS A 24 -2.96 -11.47 -5.32
N VAL A 25 -3.04 -10.20 -5.68
CA VAL A 25 -4.31 -9.54 -6.07
C VAL A 25 -4.87 -10.21 -7.33
N SER A 26 -4.04 -10.46 -8.33
CA SER A 26 -4.46 -11.12 -9.58
C SER A 26 -4.96 -12.55 -9.35
N ALA A 27 -4.32 -13.32 -8.45
CA ALA A 27 -4.79 -14.66 -8.10
C ALA A 27 -6.15 -14.63 -7.39
N LEU A 28 -6.37 -13.67 -6.48
CA LEU A 28 -7.65 -13.50 -5.80
C LEU A 28 -8.75 -13.00 -6.74
N LEU A 29 -8.41 -12.13 -7.70
CA LEU A 29 -9.32 -11.70 -8.75
C LEU A 29 -9.78 -12.89 -9.60
N LYS A 30 -8.85 -13.73 -10.06
CA LYS A 30 -9.18 -14.97 -10.79
C LYS A 30 -10.06 -15.91 -9.98
N LYS A 31 -9.77 -16.06 -8.68
CA LYS A 31 -10.59 -16.85 -7.74
C LYS A 31 -12.02 -16.30 -7.57
N SER A 32 -12.24 -15.02 -7.80
CA SER A 32 -13.57 -14.39 -7.67
C SER A 32 -14.58 -14.88 -8.70
N GLY A 33 -14.11 -15.32 -9.88
CA GLY A 33 -14.94 -15.70 -11.01
C GLY A 33 -15.72 -14.54 -11.66
N LEU A 34 -15.40 -13.29 -11.32
CA LEU A 34 -15.99 -12.10 -11.93
C LEU A 34 -15.25 -11.74 -13.23
N SER A 35 -15.99 -11.34 -14.27
CA SER A 35 -15.41 -10.91 -15.55
C SER A 35 -14.99 -9.44 -15.51
N ASP A 36 -15.85 -8.55 -15.03
CA ASP A 36 -15.66 -7.10 -15.13
C ASP A 36 -16.06 -6.37 -13.84
N GLY A 37 -15.37 -5.28 -13.51
CA GLY A 37 -15.72 -4.44 -12.37
C GLY A 37 -14.56 -3.63 -11.80
N LEU A 38 -14.62 -3.42 -10.48
CA LEU A 38 -13.60 -2.69 -9.72
C LEU A 38 -13.00 -3.60 -8.64
N ALA A 39 -11.69 -3.70 -8.61
CA ALA A 39 -10.91 -4.32 -7.54
C ALA A 39 -10.42 -3.23 -6.60
N THR A 40 -10.87 -3.25 -5.34
CA THR A 40 -10.34 -2.34 -4.31
C THR A 40 -9.37 -3.10 -3.42
N VAL A 41 -8.12 -2.65 -3.41
CA VAL A 41 -7.07 -3.14 -2.49
C VAL A 41 -7.00 -2.15 -1.33
N PHE A 42 -7.17 -2.65 -0.11
CA PHE A 42 -7.19 -1.83 1.10
C PHE A 42 -6.28 -2.43 2.16
N VAL A 43 -5.44 -1.59 2.78
CA VAL A 43 -4.64 -1.96 3.95
C VAL A 43 -5.25 -1.32 5.21
N PRO A 44 -5.73 -2.12 6.18
CA PRO A 44 -6.23 -1.59 7.43
C PRO A 44 -5.13 -0.87 8.23
N GLY A 45 -5.48 0.25 8.87
CA GLY A 45 -4.57 1.05 9.69
C GLY A 45 -4.20 2.38 9.05
N SER A 46 -3.13 3.00 9.55
CA SER A 46 -2.75 4.37 9.20
C SER A 46 -1.25 4.59 9.08
N THR A 47 -0.46 3.52 9.00
CA THR A 47 1.01 3.54 8.88
C THR A 47 1.52 2.81 7.63
N ALA A 48 0.61 2.28 6.81
CA ALA A 48 0.88 1.64 5.52
C ALA A 48 0.06 2.32 4.40
N GLY A 49 0.47 2.14 3.14
CA GLY A 49 -0.26 2.66 1.99
C GLY A 49 -0.26 1.68 0.83
N VAL A 50 -1.12 1.92 -0.15
CA VAL A 50 -1.23 1.13 -1.38
C VAL A 50 -1.07 2.07 -2.57
N THR A 51 -0.19 1.74 -3.50
CA THR A 51 0.06 2.54 -4.71
C THR A 51 0.44 1.63 -5.87
N THR A 52 0.45 2.19 -7.08
CA THR A 52 1.07 1.59 -8.27
C THR A 52 2.40 2.25 -8.55
N VAL A 53 3.36 1.46 -9.02
CA VAL A 53 4.70 1.90 -9.43
C VAL A 53 5.32 0.80 -10.29
N GLU A 54 6.27 1.13 -11.17
CA GLU A 54 7.10 0.11 -11.81
C GLU A 54 7.97 -0.57 -10.74
N PHE A 55 7.73 -1.85 -10.48
CA PHE A 55 8.39 -2.56 -9.39
C PHE A 55 9.77 -3.07 -9.82
N GLU A 56 10.74 -2.15 -9.84
CA GLU A 56 12.15 -2.45 -10.07
C GLU A 56 13.02 -1.81 -8.98
N SER A 57 14.21 -2.37 -8.76
CA SER A 57 15.08 -2.02 -7.63
C SER A 57 15.45 -0.53 -7.51
N GLY A 58 15.63 0.16 -8.63
CA GLY A 58 15.96 1.58 -8.73
C GLY A 58 14.81 2.45 -8.24
N LEU A 59 13.62 2.30 -8.81
CA LEU A 59 12.44 3.07 -8.44
C LEU A 59 11.95 2.76 -7.02
N VAL A 60 12.11 1.51 -6.56
CA VAL A 60 11.91 1.14 -5.15
C VAL A 60 12.86 1.93 -4.24
N LYS A 61 14.12 2.11 -4.63
CA LYS A 61 15.08 2.94 -3.90
C LYS A 61 14.69 4.42 -3.97
N ASP A 62 14.37 4.93 -5.15
CA ASP A 62 13.98 6.34 -5.35
C ASP A 62 12.75 6.72 -4.51
N LEU A 63 11.76 5.82 -4.41
CA LEU A 63 10.56 6.05 -3.61
C LEU A 63 10.89 6.10 -2.10
N LYS A 64 11.78 5.21 -1.62
CA LYS A 64 12.26 5.25 -0.23
C LYS A 64 12.98 6.56 0.07
N GLU A 65 13.87 7.00 -0.81
CA GLU A 65 14.58 8.27 -0.66
C GLU A 65 13.64 9.49 -0.75
N ALA A 66 12.61 9.43 -1.60
CA ALA A 66 11.59 10.45 -1.69
C ALA A 66 10.80 10.58 -0.38
N PHE A 67 10.45 9.47 0.26
CA PHE A 67 9.81 9.50 1.57
C PHE A 67 10.68 10.13 2.64
N GLU A 68 12.00 9.90 2.62
CA GLU A 68 12.90 10.57 3.56
C GLU A 68 13.00 12.09 3.29
N ARG A 69 12.80 12.55 2.06
CA ARG A 69 12.75 13.99 1.74
C ARG A 69 11.43 14.64 2.15
N VAL A 70 10.30 13.96 1.94
CA VAL A 70 8.95 14.52 2.15
C VAL A 70 8.49 14.40 3.60
N ALA A 71 8.76 13.26 4.23
CA ALA A 71 8.35 12.95 5.60
C ALA A 71 9.46 12.14 6.27
N PRO A 72 10.61 12.77 6.60
CA PRO A 72 11.80 12.10 7.13
C PRO A 72 11.53 11.32 8.41
N SER A 73 12.19 10.17 8.56
CA SER A 73 12.09 9.34 9.77
C SER A 73 12.95 9.87 10.94
N GLY A 74 13.98 10.66 10.64
CA GLY A 74 14.96 11.15 11.62
C GLY A 74 14.63 12.46 12.32
N ILE A 75 13.39 12.95 12.24
CA ILE A 75 12.94 14.19 12.90
C ILE A 75 11.84 13.90 13.92
N THR A 76 11.67 14.80 14.88
CA THR A 76 10.58 14.69 15.87
C THR A 76 9.25 15.11 15.27
N TYR A 77 8.25 14.23 15.32
CA TYR A 77 6.87 14.58 15.05
C TYR A 77 6.12 14.89 16.34
N ALA A 78 5.12 15.78 16.26
CA ALA A 78 4.25 16.05 17.40
C ALA A 78 3.49 14.80 17.87
N HIS A 79 3.22 13.86 16.97
CA HIS A 79 2.68 12.54 17.30
C HIS A 79 3.61 11.76 18.24
N ASP A 80 4.91 11.70 17.92
CA ASP A 80 5.89 11.01 18.76
C ASP A 80 5.98 11.66 20.15
N ALA A 81 5.91 12.98 20.23
CA ALA A 81 5.90 13.69 21.52
C ALA A 81 4.64 13.40 22.36
N ARG A 82 3.53 13.03 21.71
CA ARG A 82 2.28 12.69 22.38
C ARG A 82 2.23 11.22 22.82
N TRP A 83 2.76 10.30 22.01
CA TRP A 83 2.57 8.85 22.17
C TRP A 83 3.84 8.08 22.51
N GLY A 84 5.02 8.65 22.27
CA GLY A 84 6.31 8.00 22.53
C GLY A 84 6.60 6.79 21.64
N ASP A 85 5.90 6.63 20.53
CA ASP A 85 5.95 5.45 19.65
C ASP A 85 6.90 5.60 18.45
N GLY A 86 7.31 6.83 18.11
CA GLY A 86 8.34 7.12 17.12
C GLY A 86 7.94 6.79 15.68
N ASN A 87 6.64 6.73 15.38
CA ASN A 87 6.10 6.32 14.08
C ASN A 87 5.38 7.47 13.35
N GLY A 88 5.47 8.72 13.82
CA GLY A 88 4.77 9.86 13.23
C GLY A 88 5.04 10.02 11.74
N PHE A 89 6.27 9.76 11.29
CA PHE A 89 6.61 9.75 9.86
C PHE A 89 5.81 8.72 9.05
N SER A 90 5.51 7.55 9.64
CA SER A 90 4.75 6.48 8.97
C SER A 90 3.31 6.92 8.73
N HIS A 91 2.71 7.63 9.70
CA HIS A 91 1.38 8.21 9.55
C HIS A 91 1.32 9.28 8.46
N VAL A 92 2.32 10.16 8.39
CA VAL A 92 2.39 11.19 7.34
C VAL A 92 2.53 10.56 5.96
N ARG A 93 3.45 9.59 5.80
CA ARG A 93 3.64 8.86 4.53
C ARG A 93 2.38 8.13 4.08
N SER A 94 1.74 7.39 4.99
CA SER A 94 0.46 6.69 4.73
C SER A 94 -0.65 7.67 4.33
N SER A 95 -0.75 8.82 5.01
CA SER A 95 -1.76 9.84 4.70
C SER A 95 -1.58 10.47 3.31
N LEU A 96 -0.35 10.52 2.80
CA LEU A 96 -0.03 10.99 1.44
C LEU A 96 -0.35 9.91 0.39
N LEU A 97 0.07 8.66 0.60
CA LEU A 97 -0.19 7.55 -0.32
C LEU A 97 -1.65 7.10 -0.36
N LYS A 98 -2.36 7.23 0.77
CA LYS A 98 -3.65 6.60 1.07
C LYS A 98 -3.54 5.08 1.30
N THR A 99 -4.56 4.57 1.98
CA THR A 99 -4.64 3.17 2.42
C THR A 99 -5.44 2.29 1.46
N SER A 100 -5.99 2.87 0.40
CA SER A 100 -6.79 2.16 -0.60
C SER A 100 -6.43 2.57 -2.02
N LEU A 101 -6.45 1.61 -2.92
CA LEU A 101 -6.39 1.81 -4.36
C LEU A 101 -7.53 1.02 -5.02
N THR A 102 -8.27 1.66 -5.92
CA THR A 102 -9.32 1.00 -6.71
C THR A 102 -8.87 0.92 -8.17
N ILE A 103 -8.86 -0.28 -8.71
CA ILE A 103 -8.33 -0.62 -10.05
C ILE A 103 -9.48 -1.23 -10.86
N PRO A 104 -9.77 -0.75 -12.08
CA PRO A 104 -10.73 -1.42 -12.94
C PRO A 104 -10.16 -2.75 -13.47
N PHE A 105 -11.04 -3.71 -13.72
CA PHE A 105 -10.67 -4.98 -14.33
C PHE A 105 -11.69 -5.39 -15.39
N SER A 106 -11.22 -6.11 -16.40
CA SER A 106 -11.99 -6.61 -17.54
C SER A 106 -11.50 -8.00 -17.92
N ASP A 107 -12.38 -8.86 -18.40
CA ASP A 107 -12.05 -10.25 -18.78
C ASP A 107 -11.25 -11.02 -17.69
N GLY A 108 -11.59 -10.76 -16.42
CA GLY A 108 -10.93 -11.38 -15.26
C GLY A 108 -9.50 -10.92 -15.00
N SER A 109 -9.06 -9.82 -15.62
CA SER A 109 -7.69 -9.28 -15.51
C SER A 109 -7.69 -7.79 -15.14
N LEU A 110 -6.76 -7.38 -14.29
CA LEU A 110 -6.52 -5.97 -13.96
C LEU A 110 -6.11 -5.21 -15.23
N ILE A 111 -6.55 -3.95 -15.35
CA ILE A 111 -6.19 -3.02 -16.44
C ILE A 111 -4.93 -2.23 -16.08
#